data_AF-A0A7H1N4U0-F1
#
_entry.id   AF-A0A7H1N4U0-F1
#
_cell.length_a   1.000
_cell.length_b   1.000
_cell.length_c   1.000
_cell.angle_alpha   90.00
_cell.angle_beta   90.00
_cell.angle_gamma   90.00
#
_symmetry.space_group_name_H-M   'P 1'
#
loop_
_entity.id
_entity.type
_entity.pdbx_description
1 polymer ?
#
loop_
_entity_poly.entity_id
_entity_poly.type
_entity_poly.pdbx_seq_one_letter_code
_entity_poly.pdbx_strand_id
1 'polypeptide(L)' 'MTRIFEKFYRSGHRGRQRAGTGLGLAICRGFVEAMGGRIIAGNRTDRSGAVIMMGFPLSREAERLRLPDSDDD' A
#
# COMPACT_ATOMS: atom_id res chain seq x y z
N MET A 1 -7.47 7.71 -1.19
CA MET A 1 -6.50 7.28 -0.15
C MET A 1 -7.25 6.41 0.86
N THR A 2 -6.86 5.16 1.07
CA THR A 2 -7.57 4.27 2.03
C THR A 2 -7.04 4.56 3.44
N ARG A 3 -7.91 5.01 4.36
CA ARG A 3 -7.55 5.44 5.72
C ARG A 3 -6.81 4.38 6.56
N ILE A 4 -6.93 3.10 6.21
CA ILE A 4 -6.31 1.99 6.96
C ILE A 4 -4.77 1.99 6.96
N PHE A 5 -4.14 2.74 6.06
CA PHE A 5 -2.69 2.91 6.01
C PHE A 5 -2.18 4.12 6.80
N GLU A 6 -3.07 4.88 7.44
CA GLU A 6 -2.68 6.00 8.31
C GLU A 6 -2.12 5.45 9.63
N LYS A 7 -1.06 6.08 10.14
CA LYS A 7 -0.48 5.71 11.42
C LYS A 7 -1.55 5.82 12.51
N PHE A 8 -1.65 4.81 13.36
CA PHE A 8 -2.61 4.75 14.47
C PHE A 8 -4.07 4.62 14.06
N TYR A 9 -4.36 4.43 12.76
CA TYR A 9 -5.73 4.16 12.33
C TYR A 9 -6.24 2.83 12.91
N ARG A 10 -7.47 2.85 13.43
CA ARG A 10 -8.17 1.69 13.98
C ARG A 10 -9.58 1.64 13.42
N SER A 11 -9.95 0.50 12.85
CA SER A 11 -11.36 0.23 12.53
C SER A 11 -12.11 -0.07 13.82
N GLY A 12 -13.24 0.60 14.05
CA GLY A 12 -13.95 0.69 15.34
C GLY A 12 -14.60 -0.59 15.89
N HIS A 13 -14.11 -1.79 15.56
CA HIS A 13 -14.65 -3.02 16.13
C HIS A 13 -14.11 -3.24 17.56
N ARG A 14 -14.98 -3.00 18.55
CA ARG A 14 -14.80 -3.35 19.97
C ARG A 14 -14.88 -4.88 20.17
N GLY A 15 -13.98 -5.63 19.56
CA GLY A 15 -13.76 -7.05 19.84
C GLY A 15 -12.62 -7.21 20.83
N ARG A 16 -12.80 -8.06 21.85
CA ARG A 16 -11.93 -8.30 23.02
C ARG A 16 -10.50 -8.84 22.73
N GLN A 17 -9.96 -8.60 21.54
CA GLN A 17 -8.56 -8.91 21.23
C GLN A 17 -7.68 -7.70 21.53
N ARG A 18 -6.51 -7.96 22.13
CA ARG A 18 -5.51 -6.96 22.47
C ARG A 18 -5.13 -6.20 21.19
N ALA A 19 -5.71 -5.01 21.02
CA ALA A 19 -5.57 -4.25 19.80
C ALA A 19 -4.08 -3.89 19.62
N GLY A 20 -3.50 -4.28 18.49
CA GLY A 20 -2.18 -3.82 18.10
C GLY A 20 -2.12 -2.29 17.99
N THR A 21 -0.93 -1.71 17.88
CA THR A 21 -0.71 -0.26 17.91
C THR A 21 -1.34 0.52 16.74
N GLY A 22 -1.89 -0.17 15.72
CA GLY A 22 -2.36 0.45 14.48
C GLY A 22 -1.22 0.91 13.56
N LEU A 23 -0.01 0.36 13.76
CA LEU A 23 1.17 0.70 12.97
C LEU A 23 1.47 -0.27 11.83
N GLY A 24 0.99 -1.52 11.90
CA GLY A 24 1.39 -2.58 10.96
C GLY A 24 1.18 -2.19 9.48
N LEU A 25 -0.02 -1.74 9.11
CA LEU A 25 -0.31 -1.34 7.73
C LEU A 25 0.42 -0.07 7.30
N ALA A 26 0.63 0.88 8.22
CA ALA A 26 1.42 2.08 7.94
C ALA A 26 2.90 1.73 7.65
N ILE A 27 3.45 0.74 8.37
CA ILE A 27 4.80 0.21 8.14
C ILE A 27 4.87 -0.50 6.78
N CYS A 28 3.91 -1.37 6.47
CA CYS A 28 3.84 -2.04 5.17
C CYS A 28 3.82 -1.04 4.01
N ARG A 29 3.03 0.04 4.13
CA ARG A 29 2.99 1.11 3.13
C ARG A 29 4.35 1.76 2.94
N GLY A 30 5.05 2.09 4.03
CA GLY A 30 6.40 2.68 3.96
C GLY A 30 7.39 1.79 3.21
N PHE A 31 7.37 0.47 3.46
CA PHE A 31 8.23 -0.47 2.72
C PHE A 31 7.86 -0.59 1.24
N VAL A 32 6.57 -0.71 0.92
CA VAL A 32 6.11 -0.83 -0.47
C VAL A 32 6.46 0.42 -1.27
N GLU A 33 6.26 1.62 -0.71
CA GLU A 33 6.63 2.88 -1.34
C GLU A 33 8.15 3.02 -1.51
N ALA A 34 8.95 2.61 -0.51
CA ALA A 34 10.41 2.62 -0.60
C ALA A 34 10.96 1.67 -1.68
N MET A 35 10.21 0.62 -2.03
CA MET A 35 10.53 -0.30 -3.14
C MET A 35 10.00 0.18 -4.50
N GLY A 36 9.50 1.43 -4.61
CA GLY A 36 8.88 1.95 -5.84
C GLY A 36 7.54 1.31 -6.18
N GLY A 37 6.96 0.59 -5.22
CA GLY A 37 5.70 -0.13 -5.37
C GLY A 37 4.48 0.69 -4.95
N ARG A 38 3.30 0.07 -5.11
CA ARG A 38 2.02 0.60 -4.65
C ARG A 38 1.25 -0.47 -3.88
N ILE A 39 0.61 -0.08 -2.79
CA ILE A 39 -0.26 -0.94 -1.99
C ILE A 39 -1.70 -0.40 -1.98
N ILE A 40 -2.68 -1.27 -2.15
CA ILE A 40 -4.11 -0.96 -2.04
C ILE A 40 -4.82 -2.00 -1.19
N ALA A 41 -5.95 -1.61 -0.61
CA ALA A 41 -6.79 -2.47 0.18
C ALA A 41 -8.25 -2.32 -0.24
N GLY A 42 -8.97 -3.43 -0.27
CA GLY A 42 -10.38 -3.48 -0.58
C GLY A 42 -11.07 -4.66 0.12
N ASN A 43 -12.39 -4.67 0.04
CA ASN A 43 -13.16 -5.83 0.45
C ASN A 43 -13.16 -6.86 -0.68
N ARG A 44 -13.21 -8.14 -0.31
CA ARG A 44 -13.50 -9.21 -1.26
C ARG A 44 -14.90 -9.03 -1.84
N THR A 45 -15.06 -9.41 -3.10
CA THR A 45 -16.35 -9.36 -3.82
C THR A 45 -17.06 -10.71 -3.85
N ASP A 46 -16.36 -11.81 -3.59
CA ASP A 46 -16.86 -13.18 -3.70
C ASP A 46 -17.33 -13.77 -2.36
N ARG A 47 -16.78 -13.29 -1.24
CA ARG A 47 -17.12 -13.73 0.12
C ARG A 47 -16.68 -12.68 1.13
N SER A 48 -17.07 -12.84 2.40
CA SER A 48 -16.58 -11.98 3.48
C SER A 48 -15.05 -12.04 3.60
N GLY A 49 -14.43 -10.87 3.78
CA GLY A 49 -12.99 -10.74 3.99
C GLY A 49 -12.39 -9.53 3.28
N ALA A 50 -11.09 -9.37 3.43
CA ALA A 50 -10.32 -8.30 2.83
C ALA A 50 -9.35 -8.83 1.76
N VAL A 51 -8.99 -7.96 0.82
CA VAL A 51 -7.91 -8.13 -0.15
C VAL A 51 -6.94 -6.98 0.01
N ILE A 52 -5.65 -7.32 0.09
CA ILE A 52 -4.53 -6.38 -0.01
C ILE A 52 -3.77 -6.74 -1.28
N MET A 53 -3.56 -5.75 -2.15
CA MET A 53 -2.82 -5.94 -3.39
C MET A 53 -1.60 -5.02 -3.39
N MET A 54 -0.45 -5.58 -3.77
CA MET A 54 0.82 -4.86 -3.88
C MET A 54 1.35 -5.05 -5.29
N GLY A 55 1.75 -3.96 -5.94
CA GLY A 55 2.41 -3.97 -7.24
C GLY A 55 3.81 -3.38 -7.14
N PHE A 56 4.75 -3.96 -7.86
CA PHE A 56 6.16 -3.53 -7.90
C PHE A 56 6.62 -3.35 -9.36
N PRO A 57 7.59 -2.48 -9.63
CA PRO A 57 8.20 -2.38 -10.94
C PRO A 57 8.92 -3.69 -11.32
N LEU A 58 8.78 -4.14 -12.57
CA LEU A 58 9.35 -5.40 -13.06
C LEU A 58 10.88 -5.35 -13.23
N SER A 59 11.46 -4.15 -13.32
CA SER A 59 12.91 -3.92 -13.27
C SER A 59 13.19 -2.50 -12.77
N ARG A 60 14.32 -2.29 -12.11
CA ARG A 60 14.78 -0.95 -11.65
C ARG A 60 15.04 0.00 -12.83
N GLU A 61 15.19 -0.53 -14.04
CA GLU A 61 15.38 0.24 -15.27
C GLU A 61 14.08 0.79 -15.86
N ALA A 62 12.94 0.10 -15.67
CA ALA A 62 11.64 0.53 -16.19
C ALA A 62 11.15 1.87 -15.60
N GLU A 63 11.70 2.28 -14.46
CA GLU A 63 11.44 3.59 -13.84
C GLU A 63 12.35 4.68 -14.42
N ARG A 64 13.59 4.33 -14.78
CA ARG A 64 14.59 5.23 -15.38
C ARG A 64 14.27 5.58 -16.84
N LEU A 65 13.70 4.64 -17.59
CA LEU A 65 13.32 4.81 -19.01
C LEU A 65 12.02 5.62 -19.19
N ARG A 66 11.37 6.05 -18.11
CA ARG A 66 10.13 6.85 -18.16
C ARG A 66 10.35 8.36 -18.04
N LEU A 67 11.59 8.83 -17.88
CA LEU A 67 11.86 10.25 -18.14
C LEU A 67 11.71 10.46 -19.65
N PRO A 68 10.83 11.37 -20.12
CA PRO A 68 10.81 11.73 -21.52
C PRO A 68 12.18 12.29 -21.87
N ASP A 69 12.73 11.85 -23.00
CA ASP A 69 13.80 12.55 -23.67
C ASP A 69 13.32 14.01 -23.78
N SER A 70 13.92 14.90 -22.99
CA SER A 70 13.79 16.33 -23.21
C SER A 70 14.37 16.55 -24.59
N ASP A 71 13.47 16.72 -25.56
CA ASP A 71 13.75 17.12 -26.93
C ASP A 71 14.72 18.32 -26.89
N ASP A 72 16.01 18.01 -27.02
CA ASP A 72 17.08 18.93 -27.37
C ASP A 72 17.11 18.94 -28.90
N ASP A 73 16.42 19.92 -29.50
CA ASP A 73 16.87 20.68 -30.68
C ASP A 73 16.15 22.04 -30.77
#